data_AF-A0A969QJQ6-F1
#
_entry.id   AF-A0A969QJQ6-F1
#
_cell.length_a   1.000
_cell.length_b   1.000
_cell.length_c   1.000
_cell.angle_alpha   90.00
_cell.angle_beta   90.00
_cell.angle_gamma   90.00
#
_symmetry.space_group_name_H-M   'P 1'
#
loop_
_entity.id
_entity.type
_entity.pdbx_description
1 polymer ?
#
loop_
_entity_poly.entity_id
_entity_poly.type
_entity_poly.pdbx_seq_one_letter_code
_entity_poly.pdbx_strand_id
1 'polypeptide(L)'
;MADSGGAFRTYGIGADGSHAQLIKQSGQYDPRDRPYYKTAVKTGKQSWTEVYNAFGYENRPTITASQPIYRQLSNGQKGELLGVVGVDLILSQISQFLSDLEISKSGMAFIIEPSGQLIATSTGEPVITQDASKKNQRVMATRSKTALIRSTAAYLQKHYGGFKIDQDAQLVDSVGGRRNFVEVRSFKQFDLQWLVIVVIPESDFMAKFRKTRARTFLLCLGSLVVASIVGLLTARRLTRPILTLSSAATAIEAETYTPELLATEIKRQDEFGQLARVFYAMAEQVRTRSGDLRDKIRQLQVEVDQTKQGSTIHDTNDALMIRELLERAREIRHGR
;
A
#
# COMPACT_ATOMS: atom_id res chain seq x y z
N MET A 1 70.10 -2.07 0.22
CA MET A 1 68.78 -2.05 -0.45
C MET A 1 68.86 -2.99 -1.64
N ALA A 2 68.05 -4.06 -1.67
CA ALA A 2 68.09 -5.02 -2.76
C ALA A 2 67.60 -4.35 -4.05
N ASP A 3 68.53 -4.10 -4.96
CA ASP A 3 68.24 -3.75 -6.34
C ASP A 3 67.44 -4.91 -6.95
N SER A 4 66.19 -4.67 -7.34
CA SER A 4 65.31 -5.71 -7.89
C SER A 4 65.76 -6.19 -9.27
N GLY A 5 66.90 -5.70 -9.77
CA GLY A 5 67.34 -5.87 -11.16
C GLY A 5 66.34 -5.25 -12.15
N GLY A 6 65.40 -4.44 -11.65
CA GLY A 6 64.33 -3.82 -12.41
C GLY A 6 63.29 -4.79 -13.00
N ALA A 7 63.31 -6.09 -12.74
CA ALA A 7 62.40 -7.01 -13.42
C ALA A 7 61.04 -7.13 -12.70
N PHE A 8 59.91 -6.85 -13.38
CA PHE A 8 58.58 -7.19 -12.86
C PHE A 8 58.30 -8.68 -13.07
N ARG A 9 58.19 -9.45 -11.99
CA ARG A 9 57.92 -10.89 -12.03
C ARG A 9 56.53 -11.19 -11.49
N THR A 10 55.74 -11.91 -12.29
CA THR A 10 54.42 -12.41 -11.91
C THR A 10 54.54 -13.89 -11.59
N TYR A 11 54.12 -14.28 -10.40
CA TYR A 11 54.07 -15.67 -9.97
C TYR A 11 52.62 -16.11 -9.81
N GLY A 12 52.30 -17.30 -10.29
CA GLY A 12 51.06 -18.00 -10.01
C GLY A 12 51.22 -18.79 -8.73
N ILE A 13 50.18 -18.80 -7.91
CA ILE A 13 50.15 -19.53 -6.65
C ILE A 13 48.95 -20.48 -6.70
N GLY A 14 49.10 -21.70 -6.18
CA GLY A 14 48.02 -22.68 -6.05
C GLY A 14 46.90 -22.19 -5.13
N ALA A 15 45.73 -22.83 -5.20
CA ALA A 15 44.56 -22.45 -4.40
C ALA A 15 44.78 -22.56 -2.88
N ASP A 16 45.76 -23.36 -2.47
CA ASP A 16 46.22 -23.56 -1.09
C ASP A 16 47.36 -22.60 -0.67
N GLY A 17 47.76 -21.69 -1.55
CA GLY A 17 48.89 -20.77 -1.30
C GLY A 17 50.26 -21.38 -1.56
N SER A 18 50.35 -22.65 -2.01
CA SER A 18 51.62 -23.32 -2.27
C SER A 18 52.08 -23.13 -3.73
N HIS A 19 53.35 -23.46 -4.00
CA HIS A 19 53.97 -23.49 -5.33
C HIS A 19 53.88 -22.19 -6.15
N ALA A 20 54.76 -21.22 -5.84
CA ALA A 20 54.94 -20.03 -6.66
C ALA A 20 55.69 -20.36 -7.97
N GLN A 21 54.97 -20.45 -9.09
CA GLN A 21 55.58 -20.63 -10.41
C GLN A 21 55.65 -19.30 -11.17
N LEU A 22 56.81 -18.98 -11.75
CA LEU A 22 56.96 -17.79 -12.58
C LEU A 22 56.07 -17.90 -13.83
N ILE A 23 55.07 -17.03 -13.95
CA ILE A 23 54.17 -16.93 -15.11
C ILE A 23 54.77 -16.00 -16.16
N LYS A 24 55.28 -14.83 -15.72
CA LYS A 24 55.71 -13.77 -16.62
C LYS A 24 56.81 -12.95 -15.99
N GLN A 25 57.78 -12.53 -16.79
CA GLN A 25 58.73 -11.48 -16.43
C GLN A 25 58.60 -10.35 -17.46
N SER A 26 58.40 -9.12 -17.02
CA SER A 26 58.16 -7.96 -17.89
C SER A 26 59.09 -6.80 -17.53
N GLY A 27 59.77 -6.25 -18.54
CA GLY A 27 60.38 -4.91 -18.59
C GLY A 27 61.23 -4.44 -17.39
N GLN A 28 61.63 -3.17 -17.46
CA GLN A 28 62.14 -2.45 -16.29
C GLN A 28 60.97 -1.87 -15.49
N TYR A 29 60.96 -2.14 -14.19
CA TYR A 29 59.91 -1.81 -13.24
C TYR A 29 60.55 -1.47 -11.90
N ASP A 30 60.39 -0.23 -11.49
CA ASP A 30 60.68 0.21 -10.13
C ASP A 30 59.38 0.31 -9.33
N PRO A 31 59.13 -0.56 -8.35
CA PRO A 31 57.93 -0.47 -7.50
C PRO A 31 57.88 0.85 -6.72
N ARG A 32 59.04 1.45 -6.38
CA ARG A 32 59.13 2.68 -5.58
C ARG A 32 58.56 3.89 -6.29
N ASP A 33 58.49 3.84 -7.61
CA ASP A 33 57.90 4.90 -8.41
C ASP A 33 56.38 4.81 -8.55
N ARG A 34 55.80 3.68 -8.15
CA ARG A 34 54.38 3.41 -8.35
C ARG A 34 53.51 4.09 -7.29
N PRO A 35 52.27 4.46 -7.63
CA PRO A 35 51.35 5.13 -6.70
C PRO A 35 51.16 4.36 -5.39
N TYR A 36 51.00 3.04 -5.42
CA TYR A 36 50.79 2.23 -4.21
C TYR A 36 51.97 2.32 -3.23
N TYR A 37 53.20 2.28 -3.74
CA TYR A 37 54.40 2.38 -2.90
C TYR A 37 54.54 3.78 -2.32
N LYS A 38 54.41 4.82 -3.17
CA LYS A 38 54.49 6.22 -2.74
C LYS A 38 53.42 6.56 -1.71
N THR A 39 52.19 6.09 -1.89
CA THR A 39 51.09 6.30 -0.94
C THR A 39 51.38 5.61 0.39
N ALA A 40 51.78 4.34 0.40
CA ALA A 40 52.10 3.61 1.63
C ALA A 40 53.26 4.24 2.42
N VAL A 41 54.32 4.68 1.73
CA VAL A 41 55.46 5.35 2.36
C VAL A 41 55.05 6.71 2.93
N LYS A 42 54.26 7.48 2.18
CA LYS A 42 53.77 8.78 2.62
C LYS A 42 52.86 8.66 3.86
N THR A 43 51.97 7.67 3.89
CA THR A 43 51.02 7.49 5.01
C THR A 43 51.64 6.79 6.22
N GLY A 44 52.66 5.94 6.02
CA GLY A 44 53.31 5.15 7.07
C GLY A 44 52.41 4.10 7.75
N LYS A 45 51.22 3.86 7.17
CA LYS A 45 50.16 2.96 7.65
C LYS A 45 49.37 2.41 6.45
N GLN A 46 48.47 1.44 6.70
CA GLN A 46 47.59 0.90 5.67
C GLN A 46 46.80 2.03 4.98
N SER A 47 46.74 1.98 3.66
CA SER A 47 46.13 3.02 2.83
C SER A 47 45.61 2.45 1.53
N TRP A 48 44.70 3.20 0.89
CA TRP A 48 44.27 2.92 -0.48
C TRP A 48 44.84 3.99 -1.42
N THR A 49 45.17 3.59 -2.64
CA THR A 49 45.54 4.55 -3.68
C THR A 49 44.31 5.22 -4.27
N GLU A 50 44.52 6.40 -4.87
CA GLU A 50 43.65 6.85 -5.96
C GLU A 50 43.71 5.86 -7.14
N VAL A 51 42.77 6.00 -8.07
CA VAL A 51 42.73 5.15 -9.26
C VAL A 51 43.92 5.46 -10.17
N TYR A 52 44.68 4.44 -10.54
CA TYR A 52 45.80 4.55 -11.46
C TYR A 52 45.85 3.35 -12.41
N ASN A 53 46.62 3.47 -13.49
CA ASN A 53 46.82 2.37 -14.44
C ASN A 53 47.88 1.41 -13.89
N ALA A 54 47.48 0.17 -13.60
CA ALA A 54 48.39 -0.83 -13.07
C ALA A 54 49.38 -1.31 -14.15
N PHE A 55 50.65 -1.44 -13.75
CA PHE A 55 51.70 -1.98 -14.61
C PHE A 55 51.53 -3.49 -14.73
N GLY A 56 51.80 -4.05 -15.91
CA GLY A 56 51.69 -5.50 -16.13
C GLY A 56 50.28 -6.02 -16.42
N TYR A 57 49.23 -5.21 -16.19
CA TYR A 57 47.82 -5.55 -16.45
C TYR A 57 47.21 -4.78 -17.62
N GLU A 58 47.97 -4.56 -18.70
CA GLU A 58 47.50 -3.84 -19.90
C GLU A 58 46.98 -2.42 -19.60
N ASN A 59 47.58 -1.75 -18.59
CA ASN A 59 47.15 -0.42 -18.12
C ASN A 59 45.68 -0.37 -17.65
N ARG A 60 45.15 -1.48 -17.13
CA ARG A 60 43.82 -1.51 -16.52
C ARG A 60 43.77 -0.63 -15.26
N PRO A 61 42.76 0.25 -15.15
CA PRO A 61 42.58 1.08 -13.97
C PRO A 61 42.28 0.26 -12.73
N THR A 62 43.01 0.62 -11.68
CA THR A 62 43.17 -0.18 -10.48
C THR A 62 43.27 0.74 -9.28
N ILE A 63 42.79 0.25 -8.14
CA ILE A 63 43.13 0.77 -6.81
C ILE A 63 43.91 -0.30 -6.07
N THR A 64 44.84 0.11 -5.22
CA THR A 64 45.67 -0.84 -4.47
C THR A 64 45.55 -0.57 -2.98
N ALA A 65 45.13 -1.58 -2.24
CA ALA A 65 45.30 -1.61 -0.79
C ALA A 65 46.78 -1.81 -0.50
N SER A 66 47.40 -0.87 0.21
CA SER A 66 48.84 -0.82 0.37
C SER A 66 49.22 -0.86 1.85
N GLN A 67 50.21 -1.68 2.18
CA GLN A 67 50.71 -1.84 3.55
C GLN A 67 52.24 -1.70 3.56
N PRO A 68 52.80 -0.67 4.22
CA PRO A 68 54.24 -0.58 4.43
C PRO A 68 54.68 -1.60 5.48
N ILE A 69 55.79 -2.28 5.20
CA ILE A 69 56.40 -3.30 6.06
C ILE A 69 57.67 -2.74 6.66
N TYR A 70 57.72 -2.67 7.98
CA TYR A 70 58.87 -2.18 8.74
C TYR A 70 59.54 -3.33 9.48
N ARG A 71 60.87 -3.23 9.65
CA ARG A 71 61.59 -4.10 10.57
C ARG A 71 61.05 -3.89 11.98
N GLN A 72 60.65 -4.96 12.65
CA GLN A 72 60.31 -4.90 14.07
C GLN A 72 61.60 -4.86 14.89
N LEU A 73 61.74 -3.85 15.75
CA LEU A 73 62.84 -3.76 16.69
C LEU A 73 62.50 -4.56 17.96
N SER A 74 63.52 -5.05 18.68
CA SER A 74 63.34 -5.86 19.89
C SER A 74 62.55 -5.16 21.02
N ASN A 75 62.43 -3.83 20.94
CA ASN A 75 61.67 -2.99 21.87
C ASN A 75 60.23 -2.71 21.39
N GLY A 76 59.75 -3.38 20.33
CA GLY A 76 58.39 -3.22 19.78
C GLY A 76 58.19 -1.96 18.93
N GLN A 77 59.23 -1.17 18.68
CA GLN A 77 59.14 0.03 17.84
C GLN A 77 59.31 -0.29 16.34
N LYS A 78 58.74 0.57 15.50
CA LYS A 78 58.94 0.53 14.04
C LYS A 78 60.39 0.89 13.70
N GLY A 79 61.11 -0.04 13.10
CA GLY A 79 62.44 0.18 12.51
C GLY A 79 62.37 0.65 11.06
N GLU A 80 63.42 0.37 10.30
CA GLU A 80 63.53 0.73 8.88
C GLU A 80 62.43 0.12 8.01
N LEU A 81 61.99 0.84 6.97
CA LEU A 81 61.08 0.33 5.95
C LEU A 81 61.77 -0.76 5.11
N LEU A 82 61.23 -1.97 5.14
CA LEU A 82 61.71 -3.11 4.35
C LEU A 82 61.09 -3.16 2.95
N GLY A 83 59.85 -2.69 2.79
CA GLY A 83 59.14 -2.69 1.53
C GLY A 83 57.65 -2.38 1.69
N VAL A 84 56.89 -2.53 0.61
CA VAL A 84 55.43 -2.32 0.58
C VAL A 84 54.77 -3.52 -0.08
N VAL A 85 53.72 -4.04 0.57
CA VAL A 85 52.82 -5.03 -0.01
C VAL A 85 51.59 -4.32 -0.55
N GLY A 86 51.18 -4.66 -1.77
CA GLY A 86 49.98 -4.13 -2.42
C GLY A 86 49.03 -5.25 -2.82
N VAL A 87 47.73 -5.02 -2.66
CA VAL A 87 46.66 -5.87 -3.20
C VAL A 87 45.85 -5.05 -4.19
N ASP A 88 45.92 -5.43 -5.46
CA ASP A 88 45.29 -4.73 -6.56
C ASP A 88 43.83 -5.15 -6.73
N LEU A 89 42.93 -4.16 -6.82
CA LEU A 89 41.55 -4.34 -7.27
C LEU A 89 41.36 -3.58 -8.58
N ILE A 90 41.11 -4.35 -9.64
CA ILE A 90 40.82 -3.79 -10.97
C ILE A 90 39.37 -3.30 -10.97
N LEU A 91 39.11 -2.08 -11.44
CA LEU A 91 37.77 -1.47 -11.44
C LEU A 91 36.72 -2.33 -12.19
N SER A 92 37.14 -3.10 -13.19
CA SER A 92 36.25 -4.03 -13.91
C SER A 92 35.75 -5.18 -13.03
N GLN A 93 36.53 -5.62 -12.03
CA GLN A 93 36.08 -6.64 -11.07
C GLN A 93 35.00 -6.10 -10.14
N ILE A 94 35.12 -4.83 -9.73
CA ILE A 94 34.07 -4.14 -8.96
C ILE A 94 32.81 -3.99 -9.81
N SER A 95 32.96 -3.63 -11.09
CA SER A 95 31.82 -3.52 -12.02
C SER A 95 31.15 -4.87 -12.25
N GLN A 96 31.93 -5.96 -12.36
CA GLN A 96 31.38 -7.32 -12.46
C GLN A 96 30.59 -7.69 -11.20
N PHE A 97 31.17 -7.45 -10.01
CA PHE A 97 30.48 -7.67 -8.74
C PHE A 97 29.13 -6.92 -8.68
N LEU A 98 29.08 -5.65 -9.11
CA LEU A 98 27.83 -4.89 -9.15
C LEU A 98 26.83 -5.43 -10.18
N SER A 99 27.31 -5.94 -11.31
CA SER A 99 26.47 -6.54 -12.35
C SER A 99 25.82 -7.85 -11.91
N ASP A 100 26.45 -8.58 -11.00
CA ASP A 100 25.94 -9.85 -10.49
C ASP A 100 24.87 -9.65 -9.39
N LEU A 101 24.65 -8.41 -8.93
CA LEU A 101 23.63 -8.08 -7.92
C LEU A 101 22.22 -8.04 -8.52
N GLU A 102 21.30 -8.81 -7.94
CA GLU A 102 19.87 -8.75 -8.28
C GLU A 102 19.17 -7.56 -7.60
N ILE A 103 19.26 -6.36 -8.19
CA ILE A 103 18.66 -5.13 -7.65
C ILE A 103 17.15 -5.07 -7.98
N SER A 104 16.84 -4.98 -9.27
CA SER A 104 15.48 -5.09 -9.84
C SER A 104 15.60 -5.34 -11.34
N LYS A 105 14.48 -5.44 -12.07
CA LYS A 105 14.50 -5.71 -13.52
C LYS A 105 15.28 -4.68 -14.35
N SER A 106 15.19 -3.42 -13.96
CA SER A 106 15.81 -2.27 -14.65
C SER A 106 16.50 -1.31 -13.68
N GLY A 107 16.63 -1.71 -12.42
CA GLY A 107 17.42 -1.02 -11.42
C GLY A 107 18.91 -1.25 -11.63
N MET A 108 19.72 -0.34 -11.12
CA MET A 108 21.16 -0.36 -11.31
C MET A 108 21.88 0.22 -10.10
N ALA A 109 23.08 -0.27 -9.86
CA ALA A 109 24.05 0.30 -8.95
C ALA A 109 25.25 0.88 -9.71
N PHE A 110 25.81 1.97 -9.19
CA PHE A 110 27.07 2.52 -9.64
C PHE A 110 27.79 3.23 -8.50
N ILE A 111 29.11 3.36 -8.62
CA ILE A 111 29.97 3.98 -7.61
C ILE A 111 30.69 5.15 -8.24
N ILE A 112 30.72 6.28 -7.54
CA ILE A 112 31.47 7.48 -7.94
C ILE A 112 32.44 7.90 -6.83
N GLU A 113 33.55 8.48 -7.25
CA GLU A 113 34.50 9.16 -6.35
C GLU A 113 34.15 10.66 -6.25
N PRO A 114 34.80 11.45 -5.37
CA PRO A 114 34.39 12.83 -5.09
C PRO A 114 34.54 13.78 -6.29
N SER A 115 35.38 13.41 -7.26
CA SER A 115 35.55 14.13 -8.52
C SER A 115 34.36 13.95 -9.49
N GLY A 116 33.44 13.01 -9.20
CA GLY A 116 32.32 12.64 -10.07
C GLY A 116 32.67 11.61 -11.14
N GLN A 117 33.88 11.04 -11.11
CA GLN A 117 34.27 9.95 -12.01
C GLN A 117 33.69 8.62 -11.55
N LEU A 118 33.30 7.76 -12.51
CA LEU A 118 32.79 6.43 -12.24
C LEU A 118 33.92 5.50 -11.79
N ILE A 119 33.75 4.89 -10.62
CA ILE A 119 34.58 3.78 -10.14
C ILE A 119 34.07 2.46 -10.73
N ALA A 120 32.76 2.23 -10.68
CA ALA A 120 32.13 1.01 -11.17
C ALA A 120 30.66 1.23 -11.54
N THR A 121 30.12 0.35 -12.38
CA THR A 121 28.68 0.32 -12.74
C THR A 121 28.22 -1.11 -13.01
N SER A 122 26.98 -1.39 -12.62
CA SER A 122 26.27 -2.66 -12.90
C SER A 122 25.80 -2.80 -14.35
N THR A 123 25.88 -1.75 -15.17
CA THR A 123 25.31 -1.74 -16.53
C THR A 123 26.22 -2.32 -17.61
N GLY A 124 27.42 -2.77 -17.25
CA GLY A 124 28.46 -3.20 -18.20
C GLY A 124 29.09 -2.05 -19.00
N GLU A 125 28.68 -0.80 -18.76
CA GLU A 125 29.28 0.37 -19.38
C GLU A 125 30.76 0.50 -18.96
N PRO A 126 31.70 0.65 -19.90
CA PRO A 126 33.09 0.91 -19.55
C PRO A 126 33.24 2.21 -18.75
N VAL A 127 33.86 2.14 -17.58
CA VAL A 127 34.14 3.31 -16.73
C VAL A 127 35.35 4.14 -17.20
N ILE A 128 35.94 3.74 -18.34
CA ILE A 128 37.09 4.36 -18.99
C ILE A 128 36.82 4.41 -20.49
N THR A 129 37.22 5.50 -21.11
CA THR A 129 37.23 5.68 -22.56
C THR A 129 38.64 6.03 -23.03
N GLN A 130 38.92 5.86 -24.32
CA GLN A 130 40.14 6.38 -24.92
C GLN A 130 39.87 7.75 -25.54
N ASP A 131 40.75 8.70 -25.30
CA ASP A 131 40.73 9.99 -26.00
C ASP A 131 41.27 9.86 -27.46
N ALA A 132 41.27 10.97 -28.20
CA ALA A 132 41.80 11.00 -29.58
C ALA A 132 43.28 10.56 -29.68
N SER A 133 44.02 10.61 -28.57
CA SER A 133 45.42 10.20 -28.45
C SER A 133 45.57 8.75 -27.95
N LYS A 134 44.48 7.97 -27.89
CA LYS A 134 44.43 6.60 -27.35
C LYS A 134 44.82 6.48 -25.87
N LYS A 135 44.77 7.57 -25.11
CA LYS A 135 45.05 7.55 -23.67
C LYS A 135 43.78 7.22 -22.90
N ASN A 136 43.91 6.35 -21.89
CA ASN A 136 42.80 6.02 -20.99
C ASN A 136 42.37 7.25 -20.20
N GLN A 137 41.08 7.57 -20.26
CA GLN A 137 40.42 8.65 -19.54
C GLN A 137 39.23 8.10 -18.75
N ARG A 138 39.12 8.48 -17.48
CA ARG A 138 37.99 8.08 -16.62
C ARG A 138 36.71 8.79 -17.04
N VAL A 139 35.61 8.05 -17.04
CA VAL A 139 34.29 8.58 -17.43
C VAL A 139 33.65 9.32 -16.26
N MET A 140 33.17 10.54 -16.48
CA MET A 140 32.33 11.24 -15.51
C MET A 140 30.93 10.63 -15.49
N ALA A 141 30.34 10.44 -14.31
CA ALA A 141 28.99 9.89 -14.18
C ALA A 141 27.94 10.76 -14.89
N THR A 142 28.11 12.08 -14.89
CA THR A 142 27.29 13.05 -15.64
C THR A 142 27.43 12.95 -17.17
N ARG A 143 28.36 12.14 -17.67
CA ARG A 143 28.59 11.87 -19.10
C ARG A 143 28.41 10.38 -19.45
N SER A 144 27.90 9.58 -18.52
CA SER A 144 27.61 8.16 -18.75
C SER A 144 26.69 7.98 -19.96
N LYS A 145 26.91 6.92 -20.73
CA LYS A 145 26.04 6.47 -21.82
C LYS A 145 24.69 6.03 -21.28
N THR A 146 24.68 5.39 -20.11
CA THR A 146 23.47 5.00 -19.40
C THR A 146 22.69 6.25 -18.96
N ALA A 147 21.49 6.43 -19.53
CA ALA A 147 20.67 7.61 -19.26
C ALA A 147 20.34 7.79 -17.77
N LEU A 148 20.04 6.69 -17.06
CA LEU A 148 19.69 6.74 -15.65
C LEU A 148 20.87 7.20 -14.79
N ILE A 149 22.08 6.61 -14.94
CA ILE A 149 23.30 7.07 -14.27
C ILE A 149 23.56 8.56 -14.55
N ARG A 150 23.49 8.96 -15.83
CA ARG A 150 23.72 10.35 -16.24
C ARG A 150 22.76 11.32 -15.55
N SER A 151 21.46 11.00 -15.56
CA SER A 151 20.44 11.84 -14.95
C SER A 151 20.52 11.86 -13.43
N THR A 152 20.84 10.73 -12.77
CA THR A 152 21.03 10.66 -11.32
C THR A 152 22.26 11.47 -10.91
N ALA A 153 23.38 11.32 -11.62
CA ALA A 153 24.59 12.08 -11.31
C ALA A 153 24.39 13.59 -11.49
N ALA A 154 23.70 14.01 -12.55
CA ALA A 154 23.35 15.43 -12.75
C ALA A 154 22.43 15.95 -11.64
N TYR A 155 21.47 15.13 -11.19
CA TYR A 155 20.60 15.47 -10.07
C TYR A 155 21.40 15.66 -8.77
N LEU A 156 22.25 14.70 -8.41
CA LEU A 156 23.06 14.76 -7.19
C LEU A 156 24.00 15.97 -7.21
N GLN A 157 24.64 16.25 -8.35
CA GLN A 157 25.50 17.41 -8.50
C GLN A 157 24.73 18.73 -8.31
N LYS A 158 23.52 18.84 -8.86
CA LYS A 158 22.68 20.03 -8.71
C LYS A 158 22.16 20.20 -7.28
N HIS A 159 21.72 19.11 -6.65
CA HIS A 159 21.07 19.15 -5.34
C HIS A 159 22.07 19.34 -4.19
N TYR A 160 23.24 18.70 -4.26
CA TYR A 160 24.26 18.74 -3.20
C TYR A 160 25.44 19.66 -3.53
N GLY A 161 25.45 20.32 -4.69
CA GLY A 161 26.56 21.16 -5.14
C GLY A 161 27.84 20.40 -5.52
N GLY A 162 27.78 19.06 -5.57
CA GLY A 162 28.92 18.20 -5.88
C GLY A 162 28.68 16.74 -5.49
N PHE A 163 29.76 15.97 -5.42
CA PHE A 163 29.75 14.54 -5.09
C PHE A 163 30.43 14.22 -3.74
N LYS A 164 30.71 15.24 -2.94
CA LYS A 164 31.15 15.08 -1.54
C LYS A 164 29.90 15.09 -0.65
N ILE A 165 29.27 13.92 -0.55
CA ILE A 165 28.06 13.73 0.27
C ILE A 165 28.46 12.89 1.49
N ASP A 166 28.33 13.48 2.67
CA ASP A 166 28.81 12.90 3.92
C ASP A 166 27.76 12.08 4.66
N GLN A 167 26.49 12.24 4.29
CA GLN A 167 25.36 11.55 4.90
C GLN A 167 24.66 10.67 3.89
N ASP A 168 24.16 9.54 4.37
CA ASP A 168 23.31 8.70 3.56
C ASP A 168 22.02 9.42 3.20
N ALA A 169 21.55 9.20 1.97
CA ALA A 169 20.33 9.83 1.47
C ALA A 169 19.43 8.82 0.78
N GLN A 170 18.13 8.94 1.04
CA GLN A 170 17.08 8.26 0.29
C GLN A 170 16.23 9.32 -0.39
N LEU A 171 16.14 9.22 -1.71
CA LEU A 171 15.48 10.22 -2.54
C LEU A 171 14.41 9.51 -3.37
N VAL A 172 13.23 10.11 -3.44
CA VAL A 172 12.17 9.70 -4.36
C VAL A 172 11.94 10.84 -5.31
N ASP A 173 12.58 10.79 -6.47
CA ASP A 173 12.48 11.88 -7.44
C ASP A 173 12.36 11.39 -8.87
N SER A 174 11.86 12.29 -9.70
CA SER A 174 11.68 12.23 -11.14
C SER A 174 13.01 12.29 -11.90
N VAL A 175 13.93 11.36 -11.62
CA VAL A 175 15.18 11.28 -12.35
C VAL A 175 14.92 10.82 -13.80
N GLY A 176 15.25 11.67 -14.78
CA GLY A 176 14.97 11.39 -16.19
C GLY A 176 13.46 11.37 -16.53
N GLY A 177 12.64 12.12 -15.80
CA GLY A 177 11.19 12.22 -16.03
C GLY A 177 10.37 11.02 -15.56
N ARG A 178 10.99 10.06 -14.87
CA ARG A 178 10.33 8.91 -14.24
C ARG A 178 10.63 8.92 -12.75
N ARG A 179 9.65 8.53 -11.93
CA ARG A 179 9.87 8.37 -10.49
C ARG A 179 10.80 7.20 -10.25
N ASN A 180 11.91 7.48 -9.58
CA ASN A 180 12.88 6.49 -9.17
C ASN A 180 13.13 6.62 -7.66
N PHE A 181 13.36 5.49 -7.02
CA PHE A 181 13.94 5.42 -5.69
C PHE A 181 15.46 5.43 -5.85
N VAL A 182 16.12 6.45 -5.29
CA VAL A 182 17.58 6.59 -5.33
C VAL A 182 18.08 6.48 -3.89
N GLU A 183 18.97 5.53 -3.66
CA GLU A 183 19.68 5.37 -2.40
C GLU A 183 21.15 5.74 -2.61
N VAL A 184 21.66 6.65 -1.80
CA VAL A 184 23.05 7.11 -1.81
C VAL A 184 23.65 6.77 -0.46
N ARG A 185 24.73 5.98 -0.49
CA ARG A 185 25.51 5.63 0.70
C ARG A 185 26.90 6.22 0.61
N SER A 186 27.32 6.89 1.68
CA SER A 186 28.69 7.43 1.79
C SER A 186 29.63 6.34 2.30
N PHE A 187 30.55 5.89 1.45
CA PHE A 187 31.56 4.90 1.81
C PHE A 187 32.90 5.58 2.08
N LYS A 188 33.27 5.69 3.36
CA LYS A 188 34.53 6.30 3.80
C LYS A 188 35.34 5.29 4.59
N GLN A 189 36.39 4.76 3.98
CA GLN A 189 37.29 3.79 4.63
C GLN A 189 38.74 4.09 4.26
N PHE A 190 39.57 4.34 5.27
CA PHE A 190 40.93 4.90 5.09
C PHE A 190 40.89 6.16 4.22
N ASP A 191 41.51 6.11 3.04
CA ASP A 191 41.62 7.23 2.10
C ASP A 191 40.54 7.18 1.00
N LEU A 192 39.71 6.13 0.94
CA LEU A 192 38.61 6.03 -0.03
C LEU A 192 37.42 6.85 0.45
N GLN A 193 36.91 7.70 -0.45
CA GLN A 193 35.68 8.47 -0.27
C GLN A 193 34.79 8.24 -1.47
N TRP A 194 33.94 7.22 -1.42
CA TRP A 194 33.05 6.90 -2.53
C TRP A 194 31.61 7.16 -2.16
N LEU A 195 30.80 7.42 -3.18
CA LEU A 195 29.36 7.33 -3.08
C LEU A 195 28.92 6.07 -3.82
N VAL A 196 28.22 5.20 -3.10
CA VAL A 196 27.56 4.02 -3.67
C VAL A 196 26.12 4.42 -3.92
N ILE A 197 25.68 4.36 -5.18
CA ILE A 197 24.35 4.79 -5.59
C ILE A 197 23.59 3.60 -6.17
N VAL A 198 22.39 3.37 -5.66
CA VAL A 198 21.44 2.40 -6.20
C VAL A 198 20.22 3.16 -6.67
N VAL A 199 19.78 2.87 -7.90
CA VAL A 199 18.61 3.50 -8.52
C VAL A 199 17.64 2.42 -8.94
N ILE A 200 16.41 2.52 -8.43
CA ILE A 200 15.33 1.55 -8.69
C ILE A 200 14.14 2.31 -9.29
N PRO A 201 13.77 2.03 -10.54
CA PRO A 201 12.57 2.61 -11.12
C PRO A 201 11.29 2.20 -10.37
N GLU A 202 10.39 3.16 -10.08
CA GLU A 202 9.13 2.87 -9.40
C GLU A 202 8.31 1.83 -10.18
N SER A 203 8.41 1.82 -11.51
CA SER A 203 7.74 0.85 -12.36
C SER A 203 8.09 -0.61 -12.04
N ASP A 204 9.30 -0.88 -11.56
CA ASP A 204 9.75 -2.23 -11.19
C ASP A 204 9.13 -2.67 -9.87
N PHE A 205 9.06 -1.75 -8.91
CA PHE A 205 8.36 -1.98 -7.65
C PHE A 205 6.87 -2.22 -7.91
N MET A 206 6.24 -1.34 -8.70
CA MET A 206 4.82 -1.42 -9.05
C MET A 206 4.48 -2.59 -9.97
N ALA A 207 5.45 -3.11 -10.74
CA ALA A 207 5.22 -4.27 -11.59
C ALA A 207 4.78 -5.50 -10.79
N LYS A 208 5.30 -5.69 -9.56
CA LYS A 208 4.86 -6.75 -8.65
C LYS A 208 3.41 -6.53 -8.20
N PHE A 209 3.02 -5.29 -7.90
CA PHE A 209 1.66 -4.97 -7.43
C PHE A 209 0.60 -4.98 -8.54
N ARG A 210 0.94 -4.63 -9.78
CA ARG A 210 -0.02 -4.58 -10.89
C ARG A 210 -0.70 -5.92 -11.16
N LYS A 211 0.04 -7.04 -11.04
CA LYS A 211 -0.54 -8.39 -11.21
C LYS A 211 -1.54 -8.74 -10.11
N THR A 212 -1.27 -8.32 -8.87
CA THR A 212 -2.16 -8.55 -7.72
C THR A 212 -3.39 -7.64 -7.75
N ARG A 213 -3.29 -6.46 -8.38
CA ARG A 213 -4.36 -5.45 -8.41
C ARG A 213 -5.66 -5.96 -9.03
N ALA A 214 -5.60 -6.73 -10.12
CA ALA A 214 -6.80 -7.29 -10.74
C ALA A 214 -7.52 -8.28 -9.83
N ARG A 215 -6.77 -9.13 -9.10
CA ARG A 215 -7.33 -10.09 -8.15
C ARG A 215 -7.94 -9.41 -6.94
N THR A 216 -7.25 -8.42 -6.36
CA THR A 216 -7.81 -7.61 -5.26
C THR A 216 -9.08 -6.87 -5.70
N PHE A 217 -9.08 -6.31 -6.91
CA PHE A 217 -10.26 -5.63 -7.44
C PHE A 217 -11.46 -6.58 -7.60
N LEU A 218 -11.25 -7.78 -8.13
CA LEU A 218 -12.30 -8.81 -8.23
C LEU A 218 -12.83 -9.23 -6.84
N LEU A 219 -11.96 -9.37 -5.86
CA LEU A 219 -12.36 -9.69 -4.48
C LEU A 219 -13.18 -8.57 -3.86
N CYS A 220 -12.76 -7.31 -4.02
CA CYS A 220 -13.53 -6.15 -3.54
C CYS A 220 -14.87 -6.01 -4.24
N LEU A 221 -14.92 -6.27 -5.56
CA LEU A 221 -16.18 -6.24 -6.31
C LEU A 221 -17.11 -7.37 -5.84
N GLY A 222 -16.58 -8.58 -5.66
CA GLY A 222 -17.34 -9.71 -5.12
C GLY A 222 -17.88 -9.42 -3.72
N SER A 223 -17.06 -8.86 -2.82
CA SER A 223 -17.51 -8.50 -1.47
C SER A 223 -18.59 -7.41 -1.49
N LEU A 224 -18.47 -6.43 -2.39
CA LEU A 224 -19.47 -5.37 -2.54
C LEU A 224 -20.81 -5.95 -3.01
N VAL A 225 -20.79 -6.83 -4.01
CA VAL A 225 -22.00 -7.49 -4.52
C VAL A 225 -22.66 -8.32 -3.43
N VAL A 226 -21.89 -9.12 -2.68
CA VAL A 226 -22.43 -9.92 -1.56
C VAL A 226 -23.03 -9.02 -0.48
N ALA A 227 -22.34 -7.94 -0.09
CA ALA A 227 -22.84 -6.99 0.89
C ALA A 227 -24.14 -6.32 0.43
N SER A 228 -24.22 -5.90 -0.84
CA SER A 228 -25.45 -5.34 -1.42
C SER A 228 -26.59 -6.35 -1.47
N ILE A 229 -26.33 -7.61 -1.85
CA ILE A 229 -27.34 -8.68 -1.86
C ILE A 229 -27.85 -8.94 -0.44
N VAL A 230 -26.96 -9.12 0.54
CA VAL A 230 -27.34 -9.35 1.95
C VAL A 230 -28.11 -8.15 2.50
N GLY A 231 -27.67 -6.93 2.19
CA GLY A 231 -28.38 -5.71 2.58
C GLY A 231 -29.79 -5.64 2.01
N LEU A 232 -29.96 -5.91 0.70
CA LEU A 232 -31.27 -5.92 0.04
C LEU A 232 -32.18 -7.06 0.56
N LEU A 233 -31.63 -8.25 0.80
CA LEU A 233 -32.38 -9.37 1.36
C LEU A 233 -32.85 -9.07 2.79
N THR A 234 -31.98 -8.51 3.62
CA THR A 234 -32.30 -8.12 5.00
C THR A 234 -33.35 -7.01 5.02
N ALA A 235 -33.16 -5.96 4.22
CA ALA A 235 -34.13 -4.87 4.08
C ALA A 235 -35.51 -5.40 3.67
N ARG A 236 -35.58 -6.29 2.66
CA ARG A 236 -36.85 -6.89 2.24
C ARG A 236 -37.47 -7.79 3.31
N ARG A 237 -36.67 -8.54 4.07
CA ARG A 237 -37.18 -9.43 5.13
C ARG A 237 -37.73 -8.70 6.35
N LEU A 238 -37.20 -7.52 6.66
CA LEU A 238 -37.61 -6.70 7.81
C LEU A 238 -38.67 -5.66 7.45
N THR A 239 -38.50 -4.91 6.36
CA THR A 239 -39.38 -3.78 6.03
C THR A 239 -40.74 -4.25 5.53
N ARG A 240 -40.83 -5.35 4.77
CA ARG A 240 -42.10 -5.81 4.20
C ARG A 240 -43.14 -6.18 5.28
N PRO A 241 -42.83 -7.01 6.31
CA PRO A 241 -43.78 -7.34 7.36
C PRO A 241 -44.25 -6.13 8.17
N ILE A 242 -43.33 -5.19 8.45
CA ILE A 242 -43.63 -3.96 9.18
C ILE A 242 -44.62 -3.11 8.40
N LEU A 243 -44.39 -2.94 7.09
CA LEU A 243 -45.31 -2.18 6.23
C LEU A 243 -46.67 -2.87 6.12
N THR A 244 -46.73 -4.19 5.98
CA THR A 244 -48.02 -4.90 5.93
C THR A 244 -48.79 -4.82 7.24
N LEU A 245 -48.11 -4.89 8.39
CA LEU A 245 -48.75 -4.69 9.70
C LEU A 245 -49.23 -3.25 9.87
N SER A 246 -48.43 -2.27 9.43
CA SER A 246 -48.84 -0.87 9.41
C SER A 246 -50.08 -0.66 8.53
N SER A 247 -50.10 -1.22 7.32
CA SER A 247 -51.26 -1.13 6.43
C SER A 247 -52.50 -1.82 7.02
N ALA A 248 -52.32 -2.96 7.69
CA ALA A 248 -53.42 -3.64 8.37
C ALA A 248 -53.96 -2.80 9.54
N ALA A 249 -53.09 -2.13 10.31
CA ALA A 249 -53.50 -1.20 11.37
C ALA A 249 -54.35 -0.05 10.81
N THR A 250 -53.90 0.59 9.73
CA THR A 250 -54.65 1.66 9.06
C THR A 250 -55.99 1.15 8.50
N ALA A 251 -56.04 -0.07 7.98
CA ALA A 251 -57.29 -0.66 7.49
C ALA A 251 -58.28 -0.97 8.62
N ILE A 252 -57.81 -1.31 9.83
CA ILE A 252 -58.67 -1.49 11.01
C ILE A 252 -59.26 -0.15 11.44
N GLU A 253 -58.44 0.91 11.49
CA GLU A 253 -58.88 2.28 11.81
C GLU A 253 -59.94 2.76 10.81
N ALA A 254 -59.73 2.52 9.52
CA ALA A 254 -60.66 2.90 8.46
C ALA A 254 -61.85 1.93 8.29
N GLU A 255 -62.02 0.94 9.18
CA GLU A 255 -63.05 -0.11 9.12
C GLU A 255 -63.08 -0.93 7.81
N THR A 256 -62.00 -0.96 7.06
CA THR A 256 -61.87 -1.68 5.76
C THR A 256 -60.99 -2.92 5.86
N TYR A 257 -60.65 -3.34 7.08
CA TYR A 257 -59.77 -4.48 7.33
C TYR A 257 -60.33 -5.81 6.80
N THR A 258 -59.48 -6.53 6.07
CA THR A 258 -59.74 -7.90 5.61
C THR A 258 -58.64 -8.87 6.08
N PRO A 259 -58.99 -10.09 6.52
CA PRO A 259 -58.03 -11.12 6.96
C PRO A 259 -56.91 -11.42 5.95
N GLU A 260 -57.17 -11.24 4.66
CA GLU A 260 -56.24 -11.51 3.56
C GLU A 260 -54.98 -10.61 3.61
N LEU A 261 -55.10 -9.40 4.18
CA LEU A 261 -53.99 -8.45 4.32
C LEU A 261 -52.80 -9.03 5.12
N LEU A 262 -53.08 -9.92 6.07
CA LEU A 262 -52.06 -10.55 6.93
C LEU A 262 -51.81 -12.03 6.62
N ALA A 263 -52.54 -12.61 5.67
CA ALA A 263 -52.49 -14.05 5.37
C ALA A 263 -51.10 -14.56 4.99
N THR A 264 -50.26 -13.71 4.40
CA THR A 264 -48.87 -14.07 4.04
C THR A 264 -47.94 -14.02 5.24
N GLU A 265 -48.09 -13.02 6.12
CA GLU A 265 -47.19 -12.83 7.25
C GLU A 265 -47.50 -13.79 8.41
N ILE A 266 -48.78 -14.16 8.60
CA ILE A 266 -49.21 -15.14 9.62
C ILE A 266 -48.57 -16.52 9.43
N LYS A 267 -48.25 -16.89 8.19
CA LYS A 267 -47.60 -18.17 7.83
C LYS A 267 -46.10 -18.18 8.12
N ARG A 268 -45.48 -17.05 8.45
CA ARG A 268 -44.06 -17.00 8.80
C ARG A 268 -43.79 -17.71 10.13
N GLN A 269 -42.64 -18.36 10.21
CA GLN A 269 -42.18 -19.11 11.38
C GLN A 269 -41.16 -18.35 12.24
N ASP A 270 -40.93 -17.07 11.95
CA ASP A 270 -40.05 -16.19 12.70
C ASP A 270 -40.82 -15.27 13.66
N GLU A 271 -40.09 -14.39 14.35
CA GLU A 271 -40.63 -13.42 15.31
C GLU A 271 -41.65 -12.47 14.65
N PHE A 272 -41.47 -12.14 13.36
CA PHE A 272 -42.43 -11.34 12.60
C PHE A 272 -43.73 -12.11 12.33
N GLY A 273 -43.65 -13.41 12.06
CA GLY A 273 -44.84 -14.26 11.98
C GLY A 273 -45.57 -14.40 13.31
N GLN A 274 -44.83 -14.48 14.43
CA GLN A 274 -45.44 -14.46 15.76
C GLN A 274 -46.16 -13.13 16.02
N LEU A 275 -45.51 -12.00 15.71
CA LEU A 275 -46.12 -10.68 15.85
C LEU A 275 -47.36 -10.55 14.96
N ALA A 276 -47.32 -11.05 13.72
CA ALA A 276 -48.45 -11.02 12.80
C ALA A 276 -49.63 -11.85 13.29
N ARG A 277 -49.40 -13.02 13.92
CA ARG A 277 -50.45 -13.84 14.55
C ARG A 277 -51.12 -13.12 15.72
N VAL A 278 -50.33 -12.47 16.59
CA VAL A 278 -50.87 -11.69 17.71
C VAL A 278 -51.68 -10.51 17.19
N PHE A 279 -51.15 -9.78 16.20
CA PHE A 279 -51.85 -8.66 15.58
C PHE A 279 -53.15 -9.09 14.90
N TYR A 280 -53.14 -10.23 14.19
CA TYR A 280 -54.33 -10.82 13.59
C TYR A 280 -55.43 -11.13 14.62
N ALA A 281 -55.06 -11.75 15.75
CA ALA A 281 -56.02 -12.04 16.82
C ALA A 281 -56.62 -10.76 17.41
N MET A 282 -55.81 -9.71 17.62
CA MET A 282 -56.31 -8.40 18.06
C MET A 282 -57.24 -7.76 17.03
N ALA A 283 -56.89 -7.81 15.75
CA ALA A 283 -57.69 -7.25 14.66
C ALA A 283 -59.08 -7.90 14.55
N GLU A 284 -59.16 -9.24 14.65
CA GLU A 284 -60.44 -9.96 14.69
C GLU A 284 -61.26 -9.59 15.92
N GLN A 285 -60.62 -9.46 17.10
CA GLN A 285 -61.31 -9.07 18.32
C GLN A 285 -61.88 -7.64 18.23
N VAL A 286 -61.13 -6.70 17.66
CA VAL A 286 -61.61 -5.33 17.41
C VAL A 286 -62.75 -5.34 16.41
N ARG A 287 -62.63 -6.06 15.29
CA ARG A 287 -63.69 -6.17 14.27
C ARG A 287 -64.98 -6.74 14.85
N THR A 288 -64.87 -7.82 15.63
CA THR A 288 -66.02 -8.46 16.29
C THR A 288 -66.70 -7.50 17.25
N ARG A 289 -65.93 -6.82 18.13
CA ARG A 289 -66.48 -5.83 19.07
C ARG A 289 -67.14 -4.64 18.37
N SER A 290 -66.55 -4.14 17.29
CA SER A 290 -67.15 -3.04 16.50
C SER A 290 -68.42 -3.49 15.76
N GLY A 291 -68.52 -4.77 15.38
CA GLY A 291 -69.73 -5.38 14.84
C GLY A 291 -70.83 -5.49 15.90
N ASP A 292 -70.51 -6.11 17.04
CA ASP A 292 -71.44 -6.26 18.17
C ASP A 292 -71.96 -4.89 18.66
N LEU A 293 -71.09 -3.89 18.73
CA LEU A 293 -71.45 -2.54 19.14
C LEU A 293 -72.39 -1.88 18.11
N ARG A 294 -72.16 -2.07 16.81
CA ARG A 294 -73.07 -1.62 15.75
C ARG A 294 -74.43 -2.28 15.84
N ASP A 295 -74.47 -3.59 16.04
CA ASP A 295 -75.72 -4.34 16.16
C ASP A 295 -76.49 -3.89 17.40
N LYS A 296 -75.80 -3.60 18.51
CA LYS A 296 -76.40 -3.08 19.73
C LYS A 296 -76.93 -1.65 19.56
N ILE A 297 -76.19 -0.79 18.87
CA ILE A 297 -76.67 0.56 18.50
C ILE A 297 -77.91 0.45 17.59
N ARG A 298 -77.92 -0.47 16.62
CA ARG A 298 -79.05 -0.67 15.71
C ARG A 298 -80.28 -1.20 16.43
N GLN A 299 -80.12 -2.15 17.36
CA GLN A 299 -81.19 -2.63 18.22
C GLN A 299 -81.76 -1.49 19.09
N LEU A 300 -80.89 -0.70 19.73
CA LEU A 300 -81.32 0.46 20.52
C LEU A 300 -82.04 1.51 19.68
N GLN A 301 -81.61 1.77 18.44
CA GLN A 301 -82.31 2.68 17.54
C GLN A 301 -83.71 2.15 17.18
N VAL A 302 -83.83 0.86 16.86
CA VAL A 302 -85.14 0.22 16.59
C VAL A 302 -86.05 0.26 17.83
N GLU A 303 -85.50 0.01 19.02
CA GLU A 303 -86.24 0.06 20.28
C GLU A 303 -86.71 1.49 20.61
N VAL A 304 -85.85 2.49 20.42
CA VAL A 304 -86.19 3.92 20.58
C VAL A 304 -87.27 4.37 19.59
N ASP A 305 -87.20 3.92 18.32
CA ASP A 305 -88.21 4.23 17.33
C ASP A 305 -89.57 3.58 17.66
N GLN A 306 -89.55 2.36 18.20
CA GLN A 306 -90.75 1.69 18.72
C GLN A 306 -91.33 2.40 19.96
N THR A 307 -90.50 2.88 20.87
CA THR A 307 -90.97 3.65 22.04
C THR A 307 -91.54 5.01 21.62
N LYS A 308 -90.95 5.68 20.63
CA LYS A 308 -91.50 6.93 20.08
C LYS A 308 -92.85 6.70 19.38
N GLN A 309 -93.00 5.62 18.61
CA GLN A 309 -94.30 5.26 18.03
C GLN A 309 -95.34 4.91 19.11
N GLY A 310 -94.94 4.16 20.15
CA GLY A 310 -95.80 3.86 21.30
C GLY A 310 -96.21 5.11 22.09
N SER A 311 -95.31 6.07 22.30
CA SER A 311 -95.59 7.35 22.96
C SER A 311 -96.52 8.24 22.14
N THR A 312 -96.37 8.26 20.81
CA THR A 312 -97.26 9.04 19.92
C THR A 312 -98.69 8.50 19.94
N ILE A 313 -98.85 7.17 20.10
CA ILE A 313 -100.14 6.50 20.27
C ILE A 313 -100.71 6.74 21.68
N HIS A 314 -99.86 6.78 22.71
CA HIS A 314 -100.28 7.07 24.08
C HIS A 314 -100.83 8.51 24.21
N ASP A 315 -100.15 9.51 23.64
CA ASP A 315 -100.63 10.91 23.62
C ASP A 315 -101.94 11.08 22.83
N THR A 316 -102.19 10.27 21.79
CA THR A 316 -103.48 10.31 21.07
C THR A 316 -104.62 9.65 21.84
N ASN A 317 -104.33 8.59 22.60
CA ASN A 317 -105.32 7.92 23.45
C ASN A 317 -105.73 8.78 24.64
N ASP A 318 -104.80 9.51 25.28
CA ASP A 318 -105.13 10.42 26.38
C ASP A 318 -105.99 11.60 25.92
N ALA A 319 -105.73 12.12 24.70
CA ALA A 319 -106.56 13.16 24.09
C ALA A 319 -107.99 12.67 23.73
N LEU A 320 -108.13 11.39 23.33
CA LEU A 320 -109.44 10.76 23.07
C LEU A 320 -110.19 10.46 24.37
N MET A 321 -109.50 10.00 25.42
CA MET A 321 -110.09 9.71 26.73
C MET A 321 -110.57 10.98 27.44
N ILE A 322 -109.85 12.10 27.32
CA ILE A 322 -110.33 13.41 27.82
C ILE A 322 -111.55 13.88 27.03
N ARG A 323 -111.61 13.66 25.72
CA ARG A 323 -112.82 13.95 24.91
C ARG A 323 -114.01 13.09 25.33
N GLU A 324 -113.81 11.79 25.57
CA GLU A 324 -114.88 10.87 26.00
C GLU A 324 -115.39 11.22 27.41
N LEU A 325 -114.50 11.62 28.34
CA LEU A 325 -114.88 12.11 29.66
C LEU A 325 -115.64 13.45 29.60
N LEU A 326 -115.26 14.35 28.69
CA LEU A 326 -115.98 15.61 28.46
C LEU A 326 -117.34 15.41 27.78
N GLU A 327 -117.50 14.40 26.92
CA GLU A 327 -118.80 14.02 26.35
C GLU A 327 -119.73 13.37 27.38
N ARG A 328 -119.25 12.40 28.17
CA ARG A 328 -120.05 11.79 29.25
C ARG A 328 -120.48 12.81 30.31
N ALA A 329 -119.62 13.80 30.60
CA ALA A 329 -119.97 14.89 31.51
C ALA A 329 -121.06 15.83 30.94
N ARG A 330 -121.18 15.96 29.61
CA ARG A 330 -122.28 16.71 28.96
C ARG A 330 -123.59 15.92 28.97
N GLU A 331 -123.56 14.61 28.78
CA GLU A 331 -124.76 13.77 28.83
C GLU A 331 -125.40 13.75 30.23
N ILE A 332 -124.59 13.74 31.30
CA ILE A 332 -125.10 13.76 32.67
C ILE A 332 -125.73 15.11 33.05
N ARG A 333 -125.35 16.21 32.38
CA ARG A 333 -125.85 17.57 32.68
C ARG A 333 -127.18 17.91 32.00
N HIS A 334 -127.62 17.12 31.02
CA HIS A 334 -128.88 17.32 30.29
C HIS A 334 -129.97 16.28 30.62
N GLY A 335 -129.75 15.46 31.65
CA GLY A 335 -130.64 14.38 32.05
C GLY A 335 -131.19 14.50 33.47
N ARG A 336 -131.66 15.67 33.90
CA ARG A 336 -132.79 15.87 34.85
C ARG A 336 -133.06 17.35 35.14
#